data_AF-A0A7W1TLZ7-F1
#
_entry.id   AF-A0A7W1TLZ7-F1
#
_cell.length_a   1.000
_cell.length_b   1.000
_cell.length_c   1.000
_cell.angle_alpha   90.00
_cell.angle_beta   90.00
_cell.angle_gamma   90.00
#
_symmetry.space_group_name_H-M   'P 1'
#
loop_
_entity.id
_entity.type
_entity.pdbx_description
1 polymer ?
#
loop_
_entity_poly.entity_id
_entity_poly.type
_entity_poly.pdbx_seq_one_letter_code
_entity_poly.pdbx_strand_id
1 'polypeptide(L)' 'MYPGWGIAIWLDCDHVDELYAETQAEGVTIIKQPFDGPFGRTVVFADPDGYQITANQNPWERFPLGGGHPRS' A
#
# COMPACT_ATOMS: atom_id res chain seq x y z
N MET A 1 -2.85 -21.42 3.62
CA MET A 1 -2.51 -21.26 2.20
C MET A 1 -3.26 -20.03 1.73
N TYR A 2 -2.56 -18.91 1.47
CA TYR A 2 -3.19 -17.67 1.02
C TYR A 2 -3.44 -17.77 -0.49
N PRO A 3 -4.66 -17.47 -0.99
CA PRO A 3 -4.87 -17.27 -2.43
C PRO A 3 -4.05 -16.05 -2.90
N GLY A 4 -3.40 -16.13 -4.08
CA GLY A 4 -2.61 -14.99 -4.59
C GLY A 4 -1.31 -15.31 -5.34
N TRP A 5 -1.16 -16.48 -5.95
CA TRP A 5 0.05 -16.87 -6.70
C TRP A 5 0.27 -16.12 -8.04
N GLY A 6 -0.24 -14.89 -8.21
CA GLY A 6 -0.05 -14.18 -9.48
C GLY A 6 -0.40 -12.70 -9.57
N ILE A 7 -0.99 -12.07 -8.55
CA ILE A 7 -1.30 -10.63 -8.58
C ILE A 7 -0.96 -10.02 -7.21
N ALA A 8 -0.15 -8.96 -7.23
CA ALA A 8 0.08 -8.09 -6.08
C ALA A 8 -0.59 -6.75 -6.38
N ILE A 9 -1.48 -6.30 -5.48
CA ILE A 9 -2.12 -4.98 -5.58
C ILE A 9 -1.27 -3.99 -4.79
N TRP A 10 -0.81 -2.94 -5.46
CA TRP A 10 -0.09 -1.82 -4.86
C TRP A 10 -0.98 -0.60 -4.83
N LEU A 11 -1.19 -0.04 -3.65
CA LEU A 11 -1.99 1.16 -3.42
C LEU A 11 -1.09 2.30 -2.94
N ASP A 12 -1.20 3.43 -3.61
CA ASP A 12 -0.53 4.65 -3.18
C ASP A 12 -1.31 5.31 -2.03
N CYS A 13 -0.64 5.56 -0.91
CA CYS A 13 -1.23 6.02 0.34
C CYS A 13 -0.45 7.19 0.93
N ASP A 14 -1.10 8.31 1.27
CA ASP A 14 -0.41 9.46 1.85
C ASP A 14 0.02 9.24 3.32
N HIS A 15 -0.71 8.42 4.06
CA HIS A 15 -0.55 8.23 5.52
C HIS A 15 -0.65 6.74 5.90
N VAL A 16 0.44 6.00 5.70
CA VAL A 16 0.45 4.54 5.95
C VAL A 16 0.19 4.16 7.41
N ASP A 17 0.67 4.95 8.37
CA ASP A 17 0.46 4.65 9.79
C ASP A 17 -0.99 4.88 10.24
N GLU A 18 -1.67 5.89 9.67
CA GLU A 18 -3.09 6.14 9.91
C GLU A 18 -3.95 5.00 9.33
N LEU A 19 -3.65 4.62 8.07
CA LEU A 19 -4.29 3.46 7.44
C LEU A 19 -4.09 2.18 8.26
N TYR A 20 -2.89 1.95 8.81
CA TYR A 20 -2.62 0.82 9.68
C TYR A 20 -3.47 0.85 10.96
N ALA A 21 -3.60 2.01 11.60
CA ALA A 21 -4.42 2.15 12.80
C ALA A 21 -5.91 1.88 12.52
N GLU A 22 -6.45 2.42 11.44
CA GLU A 22 -7.84 2.20 11.02
C GLU A 22 -8.10 0.73 10.68
N THR A 23 -7.26 0.14 9.84
CA THR A 23 -7.39 -1.28 9.44
C THR A 23 -7.26 -2.22 10.63
N GLN A 24 -6.39 -1.92 11.60
CA GLN A 24 -6.32 -2.67 12.85
C GLN A 24 -7.60 -2.53 13.68
N ALA A 25 -8.14 -1.32 13.80
CA ALA A 25 -9.38 -1.07 14.54
C ALA A 25 -10.59 -1.80 13.93
N GLU A 26 -10.62 -1.93 12.61
CA GLU A 26 -11.63 -2.68 11.84
C GLU A 26 -11.39 -4.20 11.84
N GLY A 27 -10.32 -4.69 12.49
CA GLY A 27 -10.02 -6.12 12.57
C GLY A 27 -9.50 -6.74 11.26
N VAL A 28 -8.98 -5.93 10.34
CA VAL A 28 -8.35 -6.39 9.10
C VAL A 28 -7.12 -7.23 9.43
N THR A 29 -6.89 -8.28 8.64
CA THR A 29 -5.73 -9.16 8.84
C THR A 29 -4.45 -8.45 8.42
N ILE A 30 -3.66 -7.97 9.38
CA ILE A 30 -2.34 -7.40 9.13
C ILE A 30 -1.33 -8.52 8.90
N ILE A 31 -0.66 -8.49 7.74
CA ILE A 31 0.37 -9.47 7.36
C ILE A 31 1.76 -8.96 7.75
N LYS A 32 2.03 -7.68 7.51
CA LYS A 32 3.22 -6.96 7.98
C LYS A 32 2.82 -5.59 8.50
N GLN A 33 3.26 -5.28 9.72
CA GLN A 33 3.17 -3.94 10.29
C GLN A 33 3.93 -2.91 9.43
N PRO A 34 3.61 -1.60 9.55
CA PRO A 34 4.32 -0.55 8.82
C PRO A 34 5.84 -0.64 8.96
N PHE A 35 6.55 -0.63 7.82
CA PHE A 35 8.01 -0.64 7.76
C PHE A 35 8.52 0.27 6.64
N ASP A 36 9.74 0.76 6.80
CA ASP A 36 10.39 1.59 5.79
C ASP A 36 11.13 0.71 4.76
N GLY A 37 10.95 1.03 3.49
CA GLY A 37 11.57 0.33 2.37
C GLY A 37 12.09 1.29 1.29
N PRO A 38 12.70 0.77 0.21
CA PRO A 38 13.29 1.58 -0.85
C PRO A 38 12.28 2.45 -1.63
N PHE A 39 10.98 2.17 -1.49
CA PHE A 39 9.89 2.90 -2.14
C PHE A 39 9.05 3.71 -1.14
N GLY A 40 9.63 4.03 0.03
CA GLY A 40 8.96 4.73 1.12
C GLY A 40 8.40 3.79 2.20
N ARG A 41 7.46 4.29 2.99
CA ARG A 41 6.86 3.55 4.11
C ARG A 41 5.74 2.65 3.62
N THR A 42 5.63 1.42 4.10
CA THR A 42 4.66 0.45 3.56
C THR A 42 4.06 -0.45 4.63
N VAL A 43 2.83 -0.90 4.39
CA VAL A 43 2.09 -1.88 5.20
C VAL A 43 1.52 -2.96 4.29
N VAL A 44 1.44 -4.19 4.79
CA VAL A 44 0.85 -5.32 4.04
C VAL A 44 -0.28 -5.92 4.87
N PHE A 45 -1.46 -6.04 4.27
CA PHE A 45 -2.64 -6.60 4.89
C PHE A 45 -3.38 -7.52 3.92
N ALA A 46 -4.33 -8.29 4.44
CA ALA A 46 -5.20 -9.16 3.67
C ALA A 46 -6.62 -8.60 3.65
N ASP A 47 -7.27 -8.65 2.49
CA ASP A 47 -8.72 -8.48 2.40
C ASP A 47 -9.46 -9.72 2.97
N PRO A 48 -10.80 -9.68 3.11
CA PRO A 48 -11.57 -10.81 3.63
C PRO A 48 -11.44 -12.11 2.82
N ASP A 49 -11.12 -12.02 1.53
CA ASP A 49 -10.91 -13.17 0.65
C ASP A 49 -9.47 -13.72 0.73
N GLY A 50 -8.59 -13.03 1.46
CA GLY A 50 -7.23 -13.43 1.74
C GLY A 50 -6.19 -12.94 0.72
N TYR A 51 -6.55 -12.01 -0.17
CA TYR A 51 -5.59 -11.40 -1.09
C TYR A 51 -4.67 -10.42 -0.37
N GLN A 52 -3.38 -10.46 -0.71
CA GLN A 52 -2.40 -9.55 -0.13
C GLN A 52 -2.43 -8.19 -0.84
N ILE A 53 -2.67 -7.14 -0.06
CA ILE A 53 -2.63 -5.75 -0.51
C ILE A 53 -1.42 -5.09 0.13
N THR A 54 -0.62 -4.41 -0.68
CA THR A 54 0.49 -3.56 -0.23
C THR A 54 0.10 -2.12 -0.41
N ALA A 55 0.03 -1.36 0.69
CA ALA A 55 -0.11 0.09 0.62
C ALA A 55 1.24 0.73 0.89
N ASN A 56 1.64 1.71 0.08
CA ASN A 56 2.91 2.40 0.23
C ASN A 56 2.76 3.91 0.13
N GLN A 57 3.44 4.61 1.03
CA GLN A 57 3.63 6.04 1.02
C GLN A 57 4.96 6.33 0.34
N ASN A 58 4.89 6.60 -0.97
CA ASN A 58 6.07 6.83 -1.77
C ASN A 58 6.60 8.27 -1.60
N PRO A 59 7.93 8.47 -1.66
CA PRO A 59 8.54 9.79 -1.43
C PRO A 59 8.60 10.67 -2.68
N TRP A 60 8.11 10.19 -3.83
CA TRP A 60 8.20 10.90 -5.10
C TRP A 60 6.96 11.78 -5.28
N GLU A 61 7.08 12.85 -6.08
CA GLU A 61 5.91 13.57 -6.55
C GLU A 61 5.01 12.56 -7.28
N ARG A 62 3.75 12.40 -6.84
CA ARG A 62 2.86 11.34 -7.31
C ARG A 62 2.89 11.31 -8.84
N PHE A 63 3.12 10.12 -9.41
CA PHE A 63 3.12 9.94 -10.85
C PHE A 63 1.86 10.62 -11.42
N PRO A 64 2.01 11.60 -12.34
CA PRO A 64 0.87 12.14 -13.03
C PRO A 64 0.37 11.03 -13.95
N LEU A 65 -0.55 10.20 -13.46
CA LEU A 65 -1.29 9.24 -14.28
C LEU A 65 -2.25 9.95 -15.27
N GLY A 66 -2.09 11.27 -15.46
CA GLY A 66 -2.49 12.01 -16.65
C GLY A 66 -1.29 12.80 -17.17
N GLY A 67 -0.81 12.45 -18.36
CA GLY A 67 0.40 13.00 -18.97
C GLY A 67 0.47 14.54 -18.93
N GLY A 68 1.61 15.05 -18.46
CA GLY A 68 1.94 16.45 -18.49
C GLY A 68 3.43 16.63 -18.27
N HIS A 69 4.20 16.67 -19.36
CA HIS A 69 5.56 17.20 -19.34
C HIS A 69 5.54 18.63 -18.75
N PRO A 70 6.44 19.00 -17.83
CA PRO A 70 6.95 20.36 -17.82
C PRO A 70 7.78 20.50 -19.10
N ARG A 71 7.25 21.26 -20.07
CA ARG A 71 8.08 21.81 -21.14
C ARG A 71 9.06 22.79 -20.47
N SER A 72 10.35 22.49 -20.55
CA SER A 72 11.42 23.48 -20.55
C SER A 72 12.17 23.36 -21.87
#